data_AF-A0A832TX28-F1
#
_entry.id   AF-A0A832TX28-F1
#
_cell.length_a   1.000
_cell.length_b   1.000
_cell.length_c   1.000
_cell.angle_alpha   90.00
_cell.angle_beta   90.00
_cell.angle_gamma   90.00
#
_symmetry.space_group_name_H-M   'P 1'
#
loop_
_entity.id
_entity.type
_entity.pdbx_description
1 polymer ?
#
loop_
_entity_poly.entity_id
_entity_poly.type
_entity_poly.pdbx_seq_one_letter_code
_entity_poly.pdbx_strand_id
1 'polypeptide(L)'
;MSQKVKRWNNAKRYVNIQEEFGSFSKYAWVFVGGKPLANSFKKVADIPSKTEISERMSKDMKRRSFQFVGPTICCAFLQATGLVNDHLIDFFRHDEIQRMC
;
A
#
# COMPACT_ATOMS: atom_id res chain seq x y z
N MET A 1 -16.21 -16.44 -20.22
CA MET A 1 -14.79 -16.04 -20.29
C MET A 1 -14.29 -15.63 -18.91
N SER A 2 -13.29 -16.34 -18.37
CA SER A 2 -12.89 -16.30 -16.96
C SER A 2 -12.22 -14.98 -16.54
N GLN A 3 -12.57 -14.47 -15.35
CA GLN A 3 -12.09 -13.23 -14.72
C GLN A 3 -10.55 -13.05 -14.74
N LYS A 4 -9.79 -14.15 -14.84
CA LYS A 4 -8.32 -14.17 -14.80
C LYS A 4 -7.64 -13.41 -15.95
N VAL A 5 -8.27 -13.31 -17.13
CA VAL A 5 -7.67 -12.69 -18.34
C VAL A 5 -7.66 -11.14 -18.29
N LYS A 6 -8.48 -10.51 -17.44
CA LYS A 6 -8.59 -9.03 -17.38
C LYS A 6 -7.43 -8.33 -16.63
N ARG A 7 -6.58 -9.07 -15.90
CA ARG A 7 -5.49 -8.50 -15.07
C ARG A 7 -4.39 -7.78 -15.86
N TRP A 8 -4.18 -8.11 -17.13
CA TRP A 8 -3.30 -7.36 -18.03
C TRP A 8 -3.61 -5.86 -18.05
N ASN A 9 -4.86 -5.47 -17.80
CA ASN A 9 -5.24 -4.06 -17.72
C ASN A 9 -4.47 -3.31 -16.62
N ASN A 10 -4.15 -3.93 -15.49
CA ASN A 10 -3.36 -3.28 -14.42
C ASN A 10 -1.93 -2.97 -14.87
N ALA A 11 -1.30 -3.84 -15.67
CA ALA A 11 0.04 -3.59 -16.20
C ALA A 11 0.07 -2.36 -17.11
N LYS A 12 -0.96 -2.18 -17.95
CA LYS A 12 -1.13 -0.95 -18.74
C LYS A 12 -1.31 0.29 -17.85
N ARG A 13 -2.15 0.21 -16.80
CA ARG A 13 -2.33 1.35 -15.88
C ARG A 13 -1.08 1.67 -15.07
N TYR A 14 -0.26 0.66 -14.77
CA TYR A 14 1.04 0.84 -14.14
C TYR A 14 1.97 1.68 -15.01
N VAL A 15 2.07 1.39 -16.31
CA VAL A 15 2.87 2.18 -17.26
C VAL A 15 2.39 3.63 -17.30
N ASN A 16 1.07 3.86 -17.39
CA ASN A 16 0.51 5.23 -17.35
C ASN A 16 0.89 5.99 -16.05
N ILE A 17 0.91 5.31 -14.90
CA ILE A 17 1.39 5.91 -13.65
C ILE A 17 2.88 6.26 -13.74
N GLN A 18 3.69 5.41 -14.36
CA GLN A 18 5.11 5.73 -14.55
C GLN A 18 5.31 6.95 -15.46
N GLU A 19 4.48 7.12 -16.48
CA GLU A 19 4.51 8.32 -17.33
C GLU A 19 4.12 9.59 -16.56
N GLU A 20 3.11 9.53 -15.69
CA GLU A 20 2.62 10.70 -14.93
C GLU A 20 3.50 11.05 -13.71
N PHE A 21 3.96 10.04 -12.96
CA PHE A 21 4.69 10.22 -11.70
C PHE A 21 6.19 9.95 -11.83
N GLY A 22 6.67 9.58 -13.02
CA GLY A 22 8.04 9.12 -13.28
C GLY A 22 8.30 7.67 -12.82
N SER A 23 7.65 7.20 -11.75
CA SER A 23 7.67 5.79 -11.34
C SER A 23 6.47 5.44 -10.46
N PHE A 24 6.11 4.15 -10.43
CA PHE A 24 5.07 3.68 -9.52
C PHE A 24 5.48 3.79 -8.04
N SER A 25 6.78 3.68 -7.75
CA SER A 25 7.30 3.90 -6.40
C SER A 25 7.01 5.33 -5.95
N LYS A 26 7.37 6.34 -6.76
CA LYS A 26 7.07 7.75 -6.47
C LYS A 26 5.58 7.97 -6.23
N TYR A 27 4.73 7.38 -7.07
CA TYR A 27 3.28 7.39 -6.88
C TYR A 27 2.84 6.82 -5.52
N ALA A 28 3.35 5.64 -5.14
CA ALA A 28 2.98 5.01 -3.87
C ALA A 28 3.43 5.84 -2.65
N TRP A 29 4.61 6.45 -2.71
CA TRP A 29 5.15 7.30 -1.65
C TRP A 29 4.36 8.59 -1.40
N VAL A 30 3.61 9.10 -2.39
CA VAL A 30 2.73 10.28 -2.22
C VAL A 30 1.69 10.05 -1.13
N PHE A 31 1.19 8.82 -0.97
CA PHE A 31 0.14 8.51 0.00
C PHE A 31 0.59 8.57 1.46
N VAL A 32 1.90 8.47 1.70
CA VAL A 32 2.51 8.51 3.04
C VAL A 32 3.38 9.76 3.24
N GLY A 33 3.35 10.72 2.32
CA GLY A 33 4.12 11.97 2.44
C GLY A 33 5.64 11.77 2.29
N GLY A 34 6.08 10.70 1.61
CA GLY A 34 7.49 10.45 1.31
C GLY A 34 8.30 9.82 2.45
N LYS A 35 7.67 9.47 3.58
CA LYS A 35 8.31 8.73 4.69
C LYS A 35 7.38 7.60 5.17
N PRO A 36 7.93 6.45 5.60
CA PRO A 36 7.10 5.39 6.14
C PRO A 36 6.29 5.87 7.34
N LEU A 37 5.08 5.35 7.47
CA LEU A 37 4.27 5.58 8.66
C LEU A 37 4.48 4.43 9.62
N ALA A 38 5.01 4.71 10.80
CA ALA A 38 5.25 3.71 11.81
C ALA A 38 4.18 3.75 12.90
N ASN A 39 3.49 2.64 13.09
CA ASN A 39 2.58 2.42 14.21
C ASN A 39 3.28 1.63 15.32
N SER A 40 2.62 1.49 16.47
CA SER A 40 3.18 0.78 17.63
C SER A 40 2.12 -0.11 18.27
N PHE A 41 1.63 -1.07 17.48
CA PHE A 41 0.60 -2.01 17.93
C PHE A 41 1.17 -3.04 18.90
N LYS A 42 0.38 -3.41 19.92
CA LYS A 42 0.74 -4.45 20.89
C LYS A 42 0.16 -5.81 20.53
N LYS A 43 -0.96 -5.83 19.81
CA LYS A 43 -1.67 -7.06 19.44
C LYS A 43 -2.03 -7.02 17.96
N VAL A 44 -2.04 -8.19 17.32
CA VAL A 44 -2.48 -8.34 15.93
C VAL A 44 -3.92 -7.85 15.72
N ALA A 45 -4.79 -8.04 16.73
CA ALA A 45 -6.17 -7.58 16.68
C ALA A 45 -6.32 -6.05 16.61
N ASP A 46 -5.30 -5.29 17.00
CA ASP A 46 -5.30 -3.84 16.96
C ASP A 46 -4.90 -3.31 15.56
N ILE A 47 -4.33 -4.18 14.70
CA ILE A 47 -3.89 -3.80 13.34
C ILE A 47 -5.13 -3.67 12.44
N PRO A 48 -5.41 -2.48 11.88
CA PRO A 48 -6.61 -2.27 11.09
C PRO A 48 -6.51 -2.97 9.72
N SER A 49 -7.59 -3.63 9.30
CA SER A 49 -7.69 -4.22 7.95
C SER A 49 -7.88 -3.18 6.83
N LYS A 50 -8.20 -1.92 7.20
CA LYS A 50 -8.37 -0.76 6.32
C LYS A 50 -8.02 0.51 7.10
N THR A 51 -7.30 1.42 6.47
CA THR A 51 -6.98 2.76 6.99
C THR A 51 -7.46 3.83 6.02
N GLU A 52 -7.58 5.08 6.47
CA GLU A 52 -7.91 6.22 5.60
C GLU A 52 -6.96 6.33 4.39
N ILE A 53 -5.66 6.05 4.60
CA ILE A 53 -4.66 6.06 3.53
C ILE A 53 -4.93 4.95 2.52
N SER A 54 -5.26 3.74 2.98
CA SER A 54 -5.61 2.63 2.10
C SER A 54 -6.89 2.90 1.30
N GLU A 55 -7.86 3.63 1.88
CA GLU A 55 -9.08 4.05 1.19
C GLU A 55 -8.81 5.12 0.13
N ARG A 56 -7.95 6.11 0.44
CA ARG A 56 -7.49 7.11 -0.51
C ARG A 56 -6.76 6.47 -1.69
N MET A 57 -5.82 5.56 -1.43
CA MET A 57 -5.11 4.81 -2.48
C MET A 57 -6.08 3.97 -3.30
N SER A 58 -6.97 3.21 -2.65
CA SER A 58 -7.98 2.39 -3.34
C SER A 58 -8.87 3.22 -4.28
N LYS A 59 -9.34 4.38 -3.81
CA LYS A 59 -10.20 5.29 -4.59
C LYS A 59 -9.45 5.85 -5.81
N ASP A 60 -8.20 6.27 -5.63
CA ASP A 60 -7.39 6.78 -6.73
C ASP A 60 -7.06 5.69 -7.76
N MET A 61 -6.61 4.51 -7.32
CA MET A 61 -6.33 3.38 -8.20
C MET A 61 -7.58 2.93 -8.98
N LYS A 62 -8.75 2.90 -8.33
CA LYS A 62 -10.02 2.60 -9.01
C LYS A 62 -10.38 3.66 -10.05
N ARG A 63 -10.20 4.95 -9.75
CA ARG A 63 -10.39 6.05 -10.72
C ARG A 63 -9.46 5.90 -11.93
N ARG A 64 -8.25 5.40 -11.71
CA ARG A 64 -7.27 5.06 -12.75
C ARG A 64 -7.54 3.70 -13.43
N SER A 65 -8.71 3.11 -13.19
CA SER A 65 -9.16 1.86 -13.81
C SER A 65 -8.32 0.62 -13.44
N PHE A 66 -7.61 0.64 -12.32
CA PHE A 66 -7.06 -0.60 -11.75
C PHE A 66 -8.19 -1.48 -11.24
N GLN A 67 -7.96 -2.80 -11.32
CA GLN A 67 -8.86 -3.83 -10.82
C GLN A 67 -8.25 -4.55 -9.63
N PHE A 68 -9.08 -5.09 -8.73
CA PHE A 68 -8.65 -5.77 -7.50
C PHE A 68 -7.81 -4.89 -6.56
N VAL A 69 -8.17 -3.61 -6.45
CA VAL A 69 -7.50 -2.61 -5.59
C VAL A 69 -8.46 -2.10 -4.52
N GLY A 70 -9.12 -2.99 -3.80
CA GLY A 70 -9.98 -2.62 -2.66
C GLY A 70 -9.15 -2.08 -1.48
N PRO A 71 -9.75 -1.33 -0.52
CA PRO A 71 -9.00 -0.74 0.59
C PRO A 71 -8.19 -1.75 1.40
N THR A 72 -8.71 -2.95 1.65
CA THR A 72 -7.96 -4.02 2.34
C THR A 72 -6.74 -4.49 1.57
N ILE A 73 -6.84 -4.59 0.23
CA ILE A 73 -5.70 -4.97 -0.62
C ILE A 73 -4.66 -3.84 -0.61
N CYS A 74 -5.10 -2.58 -0.67
CA CYS A 74 -4.20 -1.42 -0.56
C CYS A 74 -3.54 -1.36 0.83
N CYS A 75 -4.26 -1.69 1.91
CA CYS A 75 -3.70 -1.75 3.25
C CYS A 75 -2.58 -2.80 3.34
N ALA A 76 -2.86 -4.03 2.87
CA ALA A 76 -1.87 -5.09 2.80
C ALA A 76 -0.67 -4.73 1.90
N PHE A 77 -0.90 -4.02 0.78
CA PHE A 77 0.18 -3.53 -0.06
C PHE A 77 1.07 -2.52 0.67
N LEU A 78 0.48 -1.54 1.37
CA LEU A 78 1.23 -0.54 2.13
C LEU A 78 2.08 -1.19 3.23
N GLN A 79 1.51 -2.18 3.93
CA GLN A 79 2.22 -2.97 4.95
C GLN A 79 3.35 -3.80 4.34
N ALA A 80 3.08 -4.57 3.29
CA ALA A 80 4.05 -5.48 2.69
C ALA A 80 5.22 -4.76 2.01
N THR A 81 5.02 -3.53 1.55
CA THR A 81 6.07 -2.71 0.91
C THR A 81 6.81 -1.80 1.88
N GLY A 82 6.45 -1.81 3.16
CA GLY A 82 7.08 -0.96 4.19
C GLY A 82 6.74 0.52 4.08
N LEU A 83 5.71 0.88 3.30
CA LEU A 83 5.15 2.24 3.32
C LEU A 83 4.44 2.52 4.65
N VAL A 84 3.93 1.46 5.27
CA VAL A 84 3.40 1.46 6.64
C VAL A 84 4.08 0.34 7.42
N ASN A 85 4.65 0.66 8.57
CA ASN A 85 5.21 -0.30 9.52
C ASN A 85 4.18 -0.61 10.62
N ASP A 86 3.57 -1.79 10.51
CA ASP A 86 2.60 -2.32 11.48
C ASP A 86 3.16 -3.53 12.27
N HIS A 87 4.47 -3.71 12.30
CA HIS A 87 5.07 -4.75 13.13
C HIS A 87 4.74 -4.49 14.60
N LEU A 88 4.45 -5.56 15.34
CA LEU A 88 4.17 -5.45 16.77
C LEU A 88 5.41 -4.98 17.53
N ILE A 89 5.21 -4.24 18.61
CA ILE A 89 6.30 -3.68 19.42
C ILE A 89 7.18 -4.75 20.08
N ASP A 90 6.67 -5.97 20.25
CA ASP A 90 7.38 -7.11 20.83
C ASP A 90 8.07 -7.98 19.77
N PHE A 91 7.97 -7.62 18.49
CA PHE A 91 8.67 -8.31 17.42
C PHE A 91 10.18 -8.09 17.53
N PHE A 92 10.97 -9.16 17.37
CA PHE A 92 12.41 -9.15 17.61
C PHE A 92 13.22 -8.15 16.76
N ARG A 93 12.64 -7.61 15.67
CA ARG A 93 13.24 -6.59 14.81
C ARG A 93 12.52 -5.25 14.85
N HIS A 94 11.56 -5.06 15.75
CA HIS A 94 10.77 -3.83 15.81
C HIS A 94 11.67 -2.59 15.84
N ASP A 95 12.65 -2.54 16.74
CA ASP A 95 13.54 -1.38 16.88
C ASP A 95 14.45 -1.16 15.67
N GLU A 96 14.88 -2.24 15.00
CA GLU A 96 15.68 -2.16 13.77
C GLU A 96 14.86 -1.53 12.64
N ILE A 97 13.64 -2.03 12.44
CA ILE A 97 12.72 -1.58 11.38
C ILE A 97 12.23 -0.15 11.68
N GLN A 98 11.97 0.16 12.95
CA GLN A 98 11.52 1.48 13.38
C GLN A 98 12.52 2.59 13.06
N ARG A 99 13.83 2.30 13.13
CA ARG A 99 14.89 3.27 12.80
C ARG A 99 15.00 3.55 11.30
N MET A 100 14.44 2.69 10.45
CA MET A 100 14.44 2.84 8.99
C MET A 100 13.22 3.62 8.48
N CYS A 101 12.24 3.91 9.36
CA CYS A 101 11.04 4.67 9.07
C CYS A 101 11.27 6.17 9.34
#